data_AF-A0A8S1JSW8-F1
#
_entry.id   AF-A0A8S1JSW8-F1
#
_cell.length_a   1.000
_cell.length_b   1.000
_cell.length_c   1.000
_cell.angle_alpha   90.00
_cell.angle_beta   90.00
_cell.angle_gamma   90.00
#
_symmetry.space_group_name_H-M   'P 1'
#
loop_
_entity.id
_entity.type
_entity.pdbx_description
1 polymer ?
#
loop_
_entity_poly.entity_id
_entity_poly.type
_entity_poly.pdbx_seq_one_letter_code
_entity_poly.pdbx_strand_id
1 'polypeptide(L)'
;MIDQESLLAELGLLDDRKLLLELTIQLGQNEHDIIYLYDGDDIELKASQFCEKHHLKDEIKEIIAQNIKIHLNEKENYFSFVNQSNQISNTNTNKPLQDQTNNQIKDVKQEKKEIKNEIINKSQAVIKKTDIYEKQVKQMNYKNNILQKQRLLKEEEQIKEATFKPRLNQNTLKIISTTRQNRNKTPEYYLLKYGQQLQEQKRKAEQQFLNETSRECSFRPEINKISQRICDEIIKTDVSMTKFDQLYNQAKKRKANDKSQTSIIQESQTQQTRRSVTPNKSQNKQYLPFLERMEMQKKIKEEKLKQEVEESLMYDDKSGQKLFQPQVHSANRSRGGLSIGEYLYQQQKSVNEESIIQFECDDLSKSLQTDRSNQIVLQMRKKKLEEYFKIMDSDNDGLISAQNIYLEELPTEALELLQPVILQLEKLDIYLNIDTWTAKCLDIIEKMSVFDKNRLFLKQPKQQKTQPDQSSTFRPQLNQKSEIIAKQRQTFKGPAALYQKAMKENIVKEQKIKQIKEQQEQKEAKQCTFQPKIKLFNRSTTSTGFY
;
A
#
# COMPACT_ATOMS: atom_id res chain seq x y z
N MET A 1 -11.94 -9.07 29.65
CA MET A 1 -10.85 -10.06 29.79
C MET A 1 -9.58 -9.26 29.94
N ILE A 2 -8.83 -9.48 31.02
CA ILE A 2 -7.54 -8.82 31.20
C ILE A 2 -6.58 -9.46 30.20
N ASP A 3 -5.92 -8.63 29.41
CA ASP A 3 -4.97 -9.07 28.40
C ASP A 3 -3.82 -9.82 29.08
N GLN A 4 -3.67 -11.11 28.78
CA GLN A 4 -2.66 -11.97 29.42
C GLN A 4 -1.24 -11.43 29.16
N GLU A 5 -1.02 -10.71 28.06
CA GLU A 5 0.25 -10.04 27.78
C GLU A 5 0.57 -8.92 28.77
N SER A 6 -0.42 -8.13 29.16
CA SER A 6 -0.20 -7.03 30.11
C SER A 6 0.15 -7.56 31.50
N LEU A 7 -0.36 -8.74 31.88
CA LEU A 7 -0.06 -9.38 33.17
C LEU A 7 1.33 -10.06 33.16
N LEU A 8 1.74 -10.62 32.02
CA LEU A 8 3.09 -11.19 31.83
C LEU A 8 4.17 -10.11 31.76
N ALA A 9 3.85 -8.95 31.17
CA ALA A 9 4.69 -7.77 31.17
C ALA A 9 4.92 -7.23 32.59
N GLU A 10 3.86 -7.17 33.40
CA GLU A 10 3.93 -6.69 34.78
C GLU A 10 4.68 -7.66 35.70
N LEU A 11 4.71 -8.95 35.37
CA LEU A 11 5.51 -9.98 36.07
C LEU A 11 6.99 -10.03 35.63
N GLY A 12 7.42 -9.20 34.67
CA GLY A 12 8.80 -9.20 34.17
C GLY A 12 9.21 -10.51 33.49
N LEU A 13 8.21 -11.29 33.02
CA LEU A 13 8.40 -12.55 32.31
C LEU A 13 8.39 -12.37 30.79
N LEU A 14 8.39 -11.11 30.31
CA LEU A 14 8.56 -10.83 28.89
C LEU A 14 9.96 -11.29 28.47
N ASP A 15 9.97 -12.17 27.50
CA ASP A 15 11.17 -12.68 26.91
C ASP A 15 11.82 -11.56 26.08
N ASP A 16 12.96 -11.01 26.53
CA ASP A 16 13.74 -9.98 25.79
C ASP A 16 14.28 -10.49 24.44
N ARG A 17 14.02 -11.77 24.12
CA ARG A 17 14.43 -12.42 22.89
C ARG A 17 13.67 -11.82 21.70
N LYS A 18 14.37 -11.66 20.57
CA LYS A 18 13.80 -11.06 19.36
C LYS A 18 12.72 -11.97 18.78
N LEU A 19 11.50 -11.44 18.58
CA LEU A 19 10.42 -12.16 17.89
C LEU A 19 10.81 -12.41 16.43
N LEU A 20 10.87 -13.68 16.03
CA LEU A 20 11.24 -14.10 14.67
C LEU A 20 10.02 -14.35 13.80
N LEU A 21 8.97 -14.98 14.32
CA LEU A 21 7.78 -15.33 13.55
C LEU A 21 6.54 -15.29 14.45
N GLU A 22 5.45 -14.77 13.89
CA GLU A 22 4.10 -14.84 14.43
C GLU A 22 3.25 -15.60 13.39
N LEU A 23 2.67 -16.73 13.79
CA LEU A 23 1.95 -17.62 12.89
C LEU A 23 0.55 -17.92 13.45
N THR A 24 -0.50 -17.46 12.76
CA THR A 24 -1.89 -17.77 13.10
C THR A 24 -2.30 -19.11 12.46
N ILE A 25 -2.72 -20.07 13.27
CA ILE A 25 -3.20 -21.38 12.83
C ILE A 25 -4.71 -21.46 13.03
N GLN A 26 -5.44 -21.80 11.96
CA GLN A 26 -6.87 -22.08 12.01
C GLN A 26 -7.10 -23.53 12.41
N LEU A 27 -7.81 -23.74 13.51
CA LEU A 27 -8.11 -25.06 14.09
C LEU A 27 -9.52 -25.55 13.69
N GLY A 28 -10.38 -24.65 13.21
CA GLY A 28 -11.75 -24.97 12.79
C GLY A 28 -12.51 -23.74 12.29
N GLN A 29 -13.83 -23.87 12.10
CA GLN A 29 -14.66 -22.84 11.44
C GLN A 29 -14.63 -21.45 12.12
N ASN A 30 -14.29 -21.36 13.41
CA ASN A 30 -14.14 -20.08 14.12
C ASN A 30 -13.01 -20.07 15.17
N GLU A 31 -12.21 -21.14 15.27
CA GLU A 31 -11.14 -21.25 16.26
C GLU A 31 -9.79 -21.02 15.57
N HIS A 32 -9.03 -20.07 16.09
CA HIS A 32 -7.67 -19.78 15.67
C HIS A 32 -6.81 -19.53 16.90
N ASP A 33 -5.53 -19.86 16.81
CA ASP A 33 -4.53 -19.54 17.84
C ASP A 33 -3.22 -19.12 17.19
N ILE A 34 -2.39 -18.41 17.93
CA ILE A 34 -1.16 -17.78 17.42
C ILE A 34 0.06 -18.47 18.05
N ILE A 35 0.99 -18.90 17.20
CA ILE A 35 2.32 -19.37 17.62
C ILE A 35 3.30 -18.21 17.51
N TYR A 36 3.88 -17.85 18.66
CA TYR A 36 5.01 -16.92 18.74
C TYR A 36 6.33 -17.70 18.82
N LEU A 37 7.24 -17.38 17.89
CA LEU A 37 8.58 -17.95 17.83
C LEU A 37 9.63 -16.87 18.04
N TYR A 38 10.43 -17.02 19.10
CA TYR A 38 11.50 -16.11 19.45
C TYR A 38 12.87 -16.67 19.05
N ASP A 39 13.88 -15.81 19.04
CA ASP A 39 15.25 -16.22 18.75
C ASP A 39 15.75 -17.28 19.74
N GLY A 40 16.32 -18.36 19.20
CA GLY A 40 16.76 -19.54 19.97
C GLY A 40 15.67 -20.53 20.38
N ASP A 41 14.41 -20.32 20.03
CA ASP A 41 13.36 -21.32 20.28
C ASP A 41 13.52 -22.56 19.36
N ASP A 42 13.29 -23.75 19.90
CA ASP A 42 13.22 -24.98 19.12
C ASP A 42 11.83 -25.11 18.46
N ILE A 43 11.85 -25.19 17.12
CA ILE A 43 10.65 -25.27 16.28
C ILE A 43 9.84 -26.53 16.59
N GLU A 44 10.51 -27.67 16.82
CA GLU A 44 9.83 -28.96 17.05
C GLU A 44 9.17 -28.99 18.43
N LEU A 45 9.80 -28.34 19.42
CA LEU A 45 9.24 -28.17 20.75
C LEU A 45 8.02 -27.24 20.72
N LYS A 46 8.09 -26.11 20.02
CA LYS A 46 6.95 -25.17 19.87
C LYS A 46 5.77 -25.81 19.15
N ALA A 47 6.02 -26.58 18.10
CA ALA A 47 4.97 -27.34 17.43
C ALA A 47 4.35 -28.41 18.36
N SER A 48 5.16 -29.08 19.19
CA SER A 48 4.68 -30.03 20.21
C SER A 48 3.77 -29.34 21.23
N GLN A 49 4.24 -28.23 21.82
CA GLN A 49 3.49 -27.46 22.80
C GLN A 49 2.15 -26.98 22.25
N PHE A 50 2.12 -26.58 20.98
CA PHE A 50 0.89 -26.17 20.31
C PHE A 50 -0.08 -27.36 20.11
N CYS A 51 0.43 -28.51 19.67
CA CYS A 51 -0.40 -29.72 19.50
C CYS A 51 -0.95 -30.22 20.83
N GLU A 52 -0.14 -30.19 21.89
CA GLU A 52 -0.56 -30.55 23.26
C GLU A 52 -1.63 -29.58 23.79
N LYS A 53 -1.47 -28.27 23.57
CA LYS A 53 -2.44 -27.24 23.96
C LYS A 53 -3.82 -27.48 23.34
N HIS A 54 -3.85 -27.88 22.07
CA HIS A 54 -5.10 -28.06 21.29
C HIS A 54 -5.54 -29.51 21.10
N HIS A 55 -4.89 -30.47 21.79
CA HIS A 55 -5.22 -31.89 21.74
C HIS A 55 -5.21 -32.45 20.30
N LEU A 56 -4.26 -31.98 19.49
CA LEU A 56 -4.07 -32.39 18.10
C LEU A 56 -3.27 -33.71 18.01
N LYS A 57 -3.50 -34.48 16.94
CA LYS A 57 -2.75 -35.71 16.68
C LYS A 57 -1.28 -35.41 16.35
N ASP A 58 -0.38 -36.30 16.73
CA ASP A 58 1.07 -36.17 16.49
C ASP A 58 1.44 -36.00 15.01
N GLU A 59 0.62 -36.50 14.07
CA GLU A 59 0.81 -36.30 12.62
C GLU A 59 0.80 -34.81 12.24
N ILE A 60 0.02 -33.98 12.95
CA ILE A 60 -0.11 -32.55 12.68
C ILE A 60 1.13 -31.79 13.17
N LYS A 61 1.85 -32.32 14.16
CA LYS A 61 3.06 -31.70 14.71
C LYS A 61 4.14 -31.51 13.64
N GLU A 62 4.35 -32.52 12.80
CA GLU A 62 5.33 -32.43 11.70
C GLU A 62 4.91 -31.37 10.67
N ILE A 63 3.61 -31.28 10.36
CA ILE A 63 3.07 -30.30 9.41
C ILE A 63 3.27 -28.88 9.93
N ILE A 64 2.96 -28.63 11.22
CA ILE A 64 3.16 -27.32 11.84
C ILE A 64 4.65 -26.95 11.88
N ALA A 65 5.53 -27.89 12.26
CA ALA A 65 6.97 -27.65 12.26
C ALA A 65 7.53 -27.34 10.86
N GLN A 66 7.04 -28.04 9.82
CA GLN A 66 7.41 -27.78 8.43
C GLN A 66 6.92 -26.39 7.97
N ASN A 67 5.68 -26.01 8.30
CA ASN A 67 5.15 -24.68 7.97
C ASN A 67 5.95 -23.54 8.63
N ILE A 68 6.34 -23.71 9.89
CA ILE A 68 7.22 -22.75 10.59
C ILE A 68 8.58 -22.64 9.86
N LYS A 69 9.19 -23.77 9.47
CA LYS A 69 10.45 -23.80 8.71
C LYS A 69 10.33 -23.07 7.35
N ILE A 70 9.21 -23.25 6.64
CA ILE A 70 8.94 -22.59 5.35
C ILE A 70 8.88 -21.08 5.53
N HIS A 71 8.08 -20.57 6.46
CA HIS A 71 7.92 -19.13 6.66
C HIS A 71 9.18 -18.44 7.17
N LEU A 72 9.99 -19.12 8.00
CA LEU A 72 11.31 -18.60 8.39
C LEU A 72 12.23 -18.43 7.17
N ASN A 73 12.28 -19.42 6.28
CA ASN A 73 13.10 -19.37 5.07
C ASN A 73 12.59 -18.28 4.09
N GLU A 74 11.27 -18.12 3.93
CA GLU A 74 10.69 -17.03 3.14
C GLU A 74 11.10 -15.66 3.68
N LYS A 75 11.07 -15.49 5.00
CA LYS A 75 11.51 -14.25 5.66
C LYS A 75 13.00 -13.99 5.42
N GLU A 76 13.86 -15.00 5.57
CA GLU A 76 15.29 -14.88 5.27
C GLU A 76 15.55 -14.51 3.80
N ASN A 77 14.83 -15.15 2.87
CA ASN A 77 14.94 -14.88 1.44
C ASN A 77 14.48 -13.46 1.11
N TYR A 78 13.38 -12.99 1.70
CA TYR A 78 12.90 -11.61 1.54
C TYR A 78 13.93 -10.60 2.03
N PHE A 79 14.53 -10.81 3.21
CA PHE A 79 15.60 -9.96 3.72
C PHE A 79 16.84 -9.96 2.82
N SER A 80 17.20 -11.11 2.23
CA SER A 80 18.31 -11.19 1.28
C SER A 80 18.03 -10.40 -0.02
N PHE A 81 16.78 -10.44 -0.52
CA PHE A 81 16.36 -9.73 -1.71
C PHE A 81 16.34 -8.21 -1.51
N VAL A 82 15.80 -7.74 -0.37
CA VAL A 82 15.80 -6.32 -0.01
C VAL A 82 17.23 -5.80 0.11
N ASN A 83 18.14 -6.57 0.72
CA ASN A 83 19.55 -6.19 0.82
C ASN A 83 20.29 -6.18 -0.54
N GLN A 84 19.93 -7.05 -1.48
CA GLN A 84 20.49 -7.02 -2.85
C GLN A 84 19.93 -5.87 -3.71
N SER A 85 18.65 -5.55 -3.61
CA SER A 85 18.05 -4.41 -4.35
C SER A 85 18.67 -3.06 -3.97
N ASN A 86 19.17 -2.93 -2.73
CA ASN A 86 19.89 -1.75 -2.26
C ASN A 86 21.32 -1.64 -2.83
N GLN A 87 21.86 -2.70 -3.43
CA GLN A 87 23.19 -2.69 -4.06
C GLN A 87 23.16 -2.46 -5.58
N ILE A 88 22.05 -2.79 -6.26
CA ILE A 88 21.96 -2.75 -7.74
C ILE A 88 21.74 -1.33 -8.31
N SER A 89 21.43 -0.33 -7.50
CA SER A 89 21.21 1.05 -7.96
C SER A 89 22.49 1.90 -8.17
N ASN A 90 23.66 1.26 -8.31
CA ASN A 90 24.96 1.94 -8.49
C ASN A 90 25.83 1.34 -9.62
N THR A 91 25.36 1.32 -10.87
CA THR A 91 26.26 1.23 -12.04
C THR A 91 25.73 2.04 -13.23
N ASN A 92 25.95 3.35 -13.19
CA ASN A 92 25.97 4.18 -14.40
C ASN A 92 26.95 5.34 -14.19
N THR A 93 28.20 5.12 -14.57
CA THR A 93 29.19 6.17 -14.78
C THR A 93 29.86 5.97 -16.12
N ASN A 94 29.53 6.87 -17.04
CA ASN A 94 30.30 7.14 -18.25
C ASN A 94 31.76 7.42 -17.86
N LYS A 95 32.71 6.74 -18.52
CA LYS A 95 34.12 7.16 -18.58
C LYS A 95 34.49 7.46 -20.03
N PRO A 96 35.18 8.57 -20.31
CA PRO A 96 35.80 8.81 -21.59
C PRO A 96 37.15 8.09 -21.68
N LEU A 97 37.50 7.77 -22.92
CA LEU A 97 38.71 7.13 -23.39
C LEU A 97 39.86 8.15 -23.44
N GLN A 98 41.01 7.85 -22.85
CA GLN A 98 42.27 8.42 -23.29
C GLN A 98 43.46 7.50 -22.96
N ASP A 99 44.35 7.47 -23.94
CA ASP A 99 45.45 6.56 -24.22
C ASP A 99 46.78 6.89 -23.50
N GLN A 100 47.73 5.93 -23.62
CA GLN A 100 49.21 6.05 -23.55
C GLN A 100 49.82 6.24 -22.13
N THR A 101 50.94 5.66 -21.70
CA THR A 101 52.13 5.01 -22.31
C THR A 101 52.98 4.29 -21.22
N ASN A 102 53.83 3.32 -21.63
CA ASN A 102 55.20 2.96 -21.16
C ASN A 102 55.54 2.79 -19.66
N ASN A 103 56.58 2.09 -19.21
CA ASN A 103 57.46 0.97 -19.60
C ASN A 103 58.47 0.86 -18.42
N GLN A 104 58.84 -0.36 -17.98
CA GLN A 104 60.05 -0.71 -17.17
C GLN A 104 60.13 -0.17 -15.71
N ILE A 105 60.53 -0.93 -14.69
CA ILE A 105 61.91 -1.36 -14.39
C ILE A 105 61.90 -2.60 -13.46
N LYS A 106 62.98 -3.37 -13.61
CA LYS A 106 63.33 -4.67 -13.04
C LYS A 106 63.86 -4.63 -11.59
N ASP A 107 63.87 -5.84 -10.99
CA ASP A 107 64.82 -6.44 -10.04
C ASP A 107 65.14 -5.76 -8.70
N VAL A 108 64.88 -6.45 -7.58
CA VAL A 108 65.91 -6.90 -6.59
C VAL A 108 65.40 -8.10 -5.76
N LYS A 109 66.22 -9.17 -5.84
CA LYS A 109 66.47 -10.35 -4.98
C LYS A 109 65.87 -10.36 -3.56
N GLN A 110 65.14 -11.43 -3.18
CA GLN A 110 65.63 -12.66 -2.50
C GLN A 110 66.33 -12.42 -1.16
N GLU A 111 65.65 -12.74 -0.04
CA GLU A 111 66.06 -13.75 0.95
C GLU A 111 65.08 -13.86 2.13
N LYS A 112 65.05 -15.05 2.75
CA LYS A 112 64.34 -15.48 3.97
C LYS A 112 62.94 -16.11 3.83
N LYS A 113 62.97 -17.34 3.29
CA LYS A 113 62.39 -18.58 3.90
C LYS A 113 62.87 -18.67 5.37
N GLU A 114 62.18 -19.17 6.39
CA GLU A 114 61.09 -20.12 6.58
C GLU A 114 60.15 -19.60 7.71
N ILE A 115 59.09 -20.32 8.06
CA ILE A 115 58.08 -20.04 9.11
C ILE A 115 56.86 -19.19 8.63
N LYS A 116 56.20 -19.61 7.54
CA LYS A 116 54.89 -19.05 7.14
C LYS A 116 53.91 -20.04 6.50
N ASN A 117 53.97 -21.33 6.86
CA ASN A 117 53.14 -22.36 6.20
C ASN A 117 51.85 -22.77 6.91
N GLU A 118 51.48 -22.22 8.08
CA GLU A 118 50.23 -22.64 8.76
C GLU A 118 49.13 -21.57 8.87
N ILE A 119 49.40 -20.29 8.58
CA ILE A 119 48.38 -19.23 8.70
C ILE A 119 47.81 -18.80 7.33
N ILE A 120 48.45 -19.17 6.21
CA ILE A 120 47.99 -18.83 4.85
C ILE A 120 46.84 -19.75 4.37
N ASN A 121 46.64 -20.91 5.00
CA ASN A 121 45.60 -21.85 4.56
C ASN A 121 44.17 -21.51 5.04
N LYS A 122 43.99 -20.61 6.01
CA LYS A 122 42.63 -20.21 6.47
C LYS A 122 42.08 -18.96 5.77
N SER A 123 42.93 -18.05 5.28
CA SER A 123 42.50 -16.87 4.50
C SER A 123 42.31 -17.17 3.01
N GLN A 124 42.96 -18.20 2.45
CA GLN A 124 42.68 -18.65 1.08
C GLN A 124 41.36 -19.42 0.94
N ALA A 125 40.83 -20.02 2.02
CA ALA A 125 39.54 -20.71 1.99
C ALA A 125 38.34 -19.75 1.91
N VAL A 126 38.47 -18.54 2.48
CA VAL A 126 37.41 -17.51 2.46
C VAL A 126 37.40 -16.75 1.14
N ILE A 127 38.57 -16.45 0.57
CA ILE A 127 38.70 -15.79 -0.75
C ILE A 127 38.24 -16.73 -1.89
N LYS A 128 38.44 -18.05 -1.75
CA LYS A 128 37.94 -19.02 -2.76
C LYS A 128 36.41 -19.15 -2.78
N LYS A 129 35.70 -18.87 -1.69
CA LYS A 129 34.21 -18.97 -1.67
C LYS A 129 33.51 -17.81 -2.37
N THR A 130 34.06 -16.59 -2.31
CA THR A 130 33.53 -15.44 -3.04
C THR A 130 33.74 -15.58 -4.55
N ASP A 131 34.89 -16.12 -4.98
CA ASP A 131 35.19 -16.36 -6.39
C ASP A 131 34.31 -17.45 -7.03
N ILE A 132 33.93 -18.48 -6.26
CA ILE A 132 33.03 -19.54 -6.76
C ILE A 132 31.63 -18.98 -7.03
N TYR A 133 31.10 -18.13 -6.15
CA TYR A 133 29.78 -17.52 -6.33
C TYR A 133 29.77 -16.58 -7.53
N GLU A 134 30.78 -15.71 -7.67
CA GLU A 134 30.85 -14.79 -8.80
C GLU A 134 31.00 -15.53 -10.13
N LYS A 135 31.75 -16.64 -10.15
CA LYS A 135 31.88 -17.51 -11.31
C LYS A 135 30.56 -18.20 -11.67
N GLN A 136 29.78 -18.66 -10.69
CA GLN A 136 28.46 -19.25 -10.91
C GLN A 136 27.45 -18.22 -11.45
N VAL A 137 27.44 -17.01 -10.91
CA VAL A 137 26.58 -15.92 -11.41
C VAL A 137 26.94 -15.53 -12.84
N LYS A 138 28.24 -15.38 -13.15
CA LYS A 138 28.70 -15.11 -14.53
C LYS A 138 28.32 -16.25 -15.49
N GLN A 139 28.41 -17.51 -15.03
CA GLN A 139 28.03 -18.67 -15.84
C GLN A 139 26.51 -18.74 -16.07
N MET A 140 25.69 -18.40 -15.07
CA MET A 140 24.24 -18.32 -15.21
C MET A 140 23.83 -17.20 -16.18
N ASN A 141 24.43 -16.02 -16.05
CA ASN A 141 24.18 -14.88 -16.95
C ASN A 141 24.59 -15.20 -18.39
N TYR A 142 25.71 -15.90 -18.59
CA TYR A 142 26.14 -16.35 -19.91
C TYR A 142 25.17 -17.37 -20.53
N LYS A 143 24.69 -18.35 -19.74
CA LYS A 143 23.66 -19.30 -20.18
C LYS A 143 22.36 -18.61 -20.57
N ASN A 144 21.91 -17.62 -19.78
CA ASN A 144 20.70 -16.85 -20.09
C ASN A 144 20.86 -16.02 -21.37
N ASN A 145 22.01 -15.38 -21.58
CA ASN A 145 22.29 -14.66 -22.83
C ASN A 145 22.31 -15.56 -24.06
N ILE A 146 22.91 -16.76 -23.96
CA ILE A 146 22.88 -17.74 -25.07
C ILE A 146 21.45 -18.18 -25.36
N LEU A 147 20.66 -18.49 -24.32
CA LEU A 147 19.28 -18.93 -24.48
C LEU A 147 18.42 -17.84 -25.14
N GLN A 148 18.61 -16.58 -24.75
CA GLN A 148 17.93 -15.45 -25.36
C GLN A 148 18.32 -15.25 -26.82
N LYS A 149 19.61 -15.38 -27.15
CA LYS A 149 20.10 -15.34 -28.54
C LYS A 149 19.54 -16.48 -29.39
N GLN A 150 19.41 -17.68 -28.83
CA GLN A 150 18.75 -18.80 -29.52
C GLN A 150 17.25 -18.57 -29.76
N ARG A 151 16.53 -17.95 -28.80
CA ARG A 151 15.12 -17.59 -29.00
C ARG A 151 14.96 -16.60 -30.15
N LEU A 152 15.80 -15.56 -30.20
CA LEU A 152 15.78 -14.57 -31.27
C LEU A 152 16.10 -15.20 -32.64
N LEU A 153 17.09 -16.09 -32.72
CA LEU A 153 17.39 -16.80 -33.97
C LEU A 153 16.24 -17.70 -34.43
N LYS A 154 15.60 -18.44 -33.52
CA LYS A 154 14.41 -19.25 -33.85
C LYS A 154 13.24 -18.40 -34.32
N GLU A 155 13.05 -17.23 -33.71
CA GLU A 155 12.01 -16.29 -34.13
C GLU A 155 12.30 -15.72 -35.52
N GLU A 156 13.55 -15.37 -35.82
CA GLU A 156 13.96 -14.96 -37.18
C GLU A 156 13.77 -16.07 -38.21
N GLU A 157 14.08 -17.32 -37.87
CA GLU A 157 13.86 -18.49 -38.74
C GLU A 157 12.36 -18.72 -38.97
N GLN A 158 11.53 -18.64 -37.93
CA GLN A 158 10.06 -18.74 -38.04
C GLN A 158 9.47 -17.62 -38.90
N ILE A 159 10.00 -16.39 -38.80
CA ILE A 159 9.58 -15.27 -39.63
C ILE A 159 9.99 -15.48 -41.10
N LYS A 160 11.15 -16.11 -41.36
CA LYS A 160 11.59 -16.47 -42.72
C LYS A 160 10.76 -17.63 -43.30
N GLU A 161 10.35 -18.59 -42.48
CA GLU A 161 9.50 -19.73 -42.88
C GLU A 161 8.01 -19.38 -42.98
N ALA A 162 7.58 -18.25 -42.40
CA ALA A 162 6.24 -17.69 -42.58
C ALA A 162 6.04 -17.18 -44.02
N THR A 163 5.87 -18.13 -44.95
CA THR A 163 5.61 -17.92 -46.38
C THR A 163 4.20 -17.39 -46.66
N PHE A 164 3.36 -17.29 -45.64
CA PHE A 164 2.04 -16.70 -45.76
C PHE A 164 2.15 -15.18 -45.89
N LYS A 165 2.17 -14.70 -47.13
CA LYS A 165 1.97 -13.29 -47.48
C LYS A 165 0.46 -13.07 -47.68
N PRO A 166 -0.31 -12.70 -46.65
CA PRO A 166 -1.72 -12.42 -46.83
C PRO A 166 -1.87 -11.33 -47.89
N ARG A 167 -2.63 -11.63 -48.94
CA ARG A 167 -2.99 -10.64 -49.96
C ARG A 167 -3.88 -9.59 -49.30
N LEU A 168 -3.26 -8.50 -48.85
CA LEU A 168 -3.94 -7.38 -48.23
C LEU A 168 -4.78 -6.64 -49.26
N ASN A 169 -6.04 -6.40 -48.92
CA ASN A 169 -6.97 -5.64 -49.74
C ASN A 169 -6.45 -4.19 -49.96
N GLN A 170 -6.77 -3.57 -51.11
CA GLN A 170 -6.34 -2.22 -51.48
C GLN A 170 -6.71 -1.17 -50.41
N ASN A 171 -7.84 -1.34 -49.72
CA ASN A 171 -8.21 -0.47 -48.60
C ASN A 171 -7.24 -0.58 -47.41
N THR A 172 -6.73 -1.77 -47.13
CA THR A 172 -5.74 -2.00 -46.06
C THR A 172 -4.39 -1.38 -46.43
N LEU A 173 -4.01 -1.43 -47.71
CA LEU A 173 -2.81 -0.73 -48.21
C LEU A 173 -2.94 0.80 -48.09
N LYS A 174 -4.12 1.37 -48.33
CA LYS A 174 -4.39 2.80 -48.10
C LYS A 174 -4.24 3.18 -46.62
N ILE A 175 -4.81 2.39 -45.70
CA ILE A 175 -4.66 2.60 -44.26
C ILE A 175 -3.17 2.58 -43.88
N ILE A 176 -2.43 1.54 -44.29
CA ILE A 176 -0.99 1.42 -44.01
C ILE A 176 -0.20 2.61 -44.59
N SER A 177 -0.55 3.10 -45.79
CA SER A 177 0.12 4.26 -46.38
C SER A 177 -0.09 5.55 -45.56
N THR A 178 -1.31 5.77 -45.04
CA THR A 178 -1.62 6.91 -44.16
C THR A 178 -0.99 6.78 -42.77
N THR A 179 -0.89 5.56 -42.23
CA THR A 179 -0.20 5.31 -40.95
C THR A 179 1.32 5.45 -41.08
N ARG A 180 1.89 5.09 -42.25
CA ARG A 180 3.33 5.22 -42.52
C ARG A 180 3.80 6.67 -42.66
N GLN A 181 2.95 7.59 -43.11
CA GLN A 181 3.26 9.04 -43.11
C GLN A 181 3.35 9.63 -41.69
N ASN A 182 2.81 8.96 -40.67
CA ASN A 182 2.90 9.34 -39.26
C ASN A 182 3.93 8.49 -38.46
N ARG A 183 4.94 7.92 -39.12
CA ARG A 183 5.93 7.02 -38.49
C ARG A 183 6.77 7.63 -37.36
N ASN A 184 6.84 8.95 -37.26
CA ASN A 184 7.62 9.60 -36.18
C ASN A 184 6.81 9.74 -34.87
N LYS A 185 5.54 9.31 -34.86
CA LYS A 185 4.67 9.42 -33.69
C LYS A 185 4.31 8.01 -33.22
N THR A 186 5.16 7.49 -32.35
CA THR A 186 4.89 6.25 -31.61
C THR A 186 3.57 6.37 -30.83
N PRO A 187 2.90 5.27 -30.48
CA PRO A 187 1.76 5.30 -29.56
C PRO A 187 2.05 6.08 -28.28
N GLU A 188 3.31 6.02 -27.82
CA GLU A 188 3.85 6.80 -26.71
C GLU A 188 3.74 8.32 -26.91
N TYR A 189 3.97 8.84 -28.13
CA TYR A 189 3.75 10.26 -28.45
C TYR A 189 2.29 10.68 -28.23
N TYR A 190 1.32 9.85 -28.62
CA TYR A 190 -0.09 10.17 -28.44
C TYR A 190 -0.50 10.12 -26.96
N LEU A 191 0.01 9.14 -26.21
CA LEU A 191 -0.19 9.03 -24.76
C LEU A 191 0.42 10.23 -24.03
N LEU A 192 1.65 10.62 -24.39
CA LEU A 192 2.33 11.78 -23.79
C LEU A 192 1.58 13.08 -24.10
N LYS A 193 1.15 13.26 -25.36
CA LYS A 193 0.34 14.41 -25.77
C LYS A 193 -1.01 14.46 -25.06
N TYR A 194 -1.66 13.31 -24.86
CA TYR A 194 -2.90 13.22 -24.12
C TYR A 194 -2.71 13.58 -22.63
N GLY A 195 -1.63 13.10 -22.01
CA GLY A 195 -1.24 13.47 -20.65
C GLY A 195 -1.03 14.99 -20.49
N GLN A 196 -0.33 15.62 -21.45
CA GLN A 196 -0.13 17.07 -21.46
C GLN A 196 -1.47 17.83 -21.57
N GLN A 197 -2.38 17.39 -22.44
CA GLN A 197 -3.71 18.00 -22.55
C GLN A 197 -4.51 17.89 -21.25
N LEU A 198 -4.45 16.74 -20.57
CA LEU A 198 -5.16 16.51 -19.31
C LEU A 198 -4.62 17.41 -18.19
N GLN A 199 -3.29 17.58 -18.13
CA GLN A 199 -2.64 18.46 -17.18
C GLN A 199 -2.96 19.94 -17.44
N GLU A 200 -3.03 20.35 -18.72
CA GLU A 200 -3.44 21.71 -19.08
C GLU A 200 -4.90 21.99 -18.73
N GLN A 201 -5.80 21.02 -18.93
CA GLN A 201 -7.20 21.13 -18.51
C GLN A 201 -7.33 21.27 -16.99
N LYS A 202 -6.59 20.45 -16.22
CA LYS A 202 -6.56 20.55 -14.76
C LYS A 202 -6.09 21.93 -14.29
N ARG A 203 -5.00 22.44 -14.87
CA ARG A 203 -4.49 23.78 -14.56
C ARG A 203 -5.50 24.89 -14.89
N LYS A 204 -6.21 24.79 -16.01
CA LYS A 204 -7.26 25.76 -16.39
C LYS A 204 -8.44 25.72 -15.41
N ALA A 205 -8.87 24.53 -14.99
CA ALA A 205 -9.94 24.38 -14.00
C ALA A 205 -9.55 24.95 -12.63
N GLU A 206 -8.32 24.69 -12.17
CA GLU A 206 -7.79 25.28 -10.92
C GLU A 206 -7.73 26.81 -10.99
N GLN A 207 -7.28 27.36 -12.12
CA GLN A 207 -7.23 28.81 -12.32
C GLN A 207 -8.64 29.44 -12.36
N GLN A 208 -9.61 28.77 -12.98
CA GLN A 208 -11.01 29.20 -12.97
C GLN A 208 -11.58 29.18 -11.55
N PHE A 209 -11.38 28.09 -10.81
CA PHE A 209 -11.80 27.97 -9.43
C PHE A 209 -11.20 29.06 -8.53
N LEU A 210 -9.90 29.37 -8.70
CA LEU A 210 -9.23 30.44 -7.97
C LEU A 210 -9.79 31.83 -8.33
N ASN A 211 -10.15 32.05 -9.61
CA ASN A 211 -10.78 33.29 -10.05
C ASN A 211 -12.22 33.44 -9.53
N GLU A 212 -12.98 32.35 -9.42
CA GLU A 212 -14.35 32.36 -8.88
C GLU A 212 -14.34 32.60 -7.37
N THR A 213 -13.51 31.86 -6.63
CA THR A 213 -13.34 32.05 -5.17
C THR A 213 -12.84 33.45 -4.81
N SER A 214 -11.94 34.03 -5.62
CA SER A 214 -11.48 35.42 -5.41
C SER A 214 -12.50 36.49 -5.80
N ARG A 215 -13.53 36.15 -6.59
CA ARG A 215 -14.69 37.03 -6.86
C ARG A 215 -15.74 36.95 -5.76
N GLU A 216 -15.95 35.77 -5.19
CA GLU A 216 -16.95 35.54 -4.13
C GLU A 216 -16.49 36.05 -2.76
N CYS A 217 -15.18 36.09 -2.51
CA CYS A 217 -14.66 36.63 -1.25
C CYS A 217 -14.50 38.16 -1.31
N SER A 218 -15.50 38.90 -0.82
CA SER A 218 -15.44 40.37 -0.67
C SER A 218 -14.52 40.83 0.46
N PHE A 219 -14.08 39.92 1.33
CA PHE A 219 -13.18 40.21 2.43
C PHE A 219 -11.73 40.01 1.98
N ARG A 220 -11.03 41.13 1.76
CA ARG A 220 -9.59 41.16 1.46
C ARG A 220 -8.86 41.68 2.69
N PRO A 221 -8.46 40.81 3.64
CA PRO A 221 -7.70 41.28 4.78
C PRO A 221 -6.40 41.90 4.27
N GLU A 222 -6.15 43.16 4.62
CA GLU A 222 -4.88 43.81 4.32
C GLU A 222 -3.81 43.16 5.20
N ILE A 223 -2.97 42.34 4.57
CA ILE A 223 -1.82 41.73 5.24
C ILE A 223 -0.81 42.84 5.51
N ASN A 224 -0.43 43.00 6.78
CA ASN A 224 0.59 43.97 7.19
C ASN A 224 1.90 43.73 6.42
N LYS A 225 2.64 44.79 6.07
CA LYS A 225 3.88 44.74 5.28
C LYS A 225 4.93 43.79 5.88
N ILE A 226 4.95 43.63 7.19
CA ILE A 226 5.84 42.69 7.90
C ILE A 226 5.44 41.24 7.55
N SER A 227 4.16 40.92 7.62
CA SER A 227 3.63 39.59 7.27
C SER A 227 3.80 39.29 5.78
N GLN A 228 3.68 40.29 4.89
CA GLN A 228 4.04 40.13 3.48
C GLN A 228 5.52 39.77 3.29
N ARG A 229 6.44 40.45 4.00
CA ARG A 229 7.87 40.09 3.94
C ARG A 229 8.13 38.68 4.46
N ILE A 230 7.47 38.26 5.54
CA ILE A 230 7.58 36.90 6.07
C ILE A 230 7.05 35.89 5.05
N CYS A 231 5.90 36.14 4.43
CA CYS A 231 5.38 35.28 3.36
C CYS A 231 6.31 35.22 2.15
N ASP A 232 6.88 36.35 1.71
CA ASP A 232 7.84 36.38 0.61
C ASP A 232 9.13 35.65 0.96
N GLU A 233 9.57 35.72 2.22
CA GLU A 233 10.74 35.01 2.71
C GLU A 233 10.48 33.50 2.78
N ILE A 234 9.31 33.08 3.31
CA ILE A 234 8.85 31.68 3.31
C ILE A 234 8.68 31.16 1.87
N ILE A 235 8.15 31.95 0.95
CA ILE A 235 8.03 31.55 -0.47
C ILE A 235 9.42 31.38 -1.10
N LYS A 236 10.38 32.25 -0.76
CA LYS A 236 11.77 32.15 -1.22
C LYS A 236 12.52 30.98 -0.59
N THR A 237 12.23 30.62 0.66
CA THR A 237 12.94 29.53 1.36
C THR A 237 12.28 28.16 1.19
N ASP A 238 10.95 28.08 1.08
CA ASP A 238 10.21 26.80 1.18
C ASP A 238 9.35 26.42 -0.03
N VAL A 239 8.98 27.31 -0.95
CA VAL A 239 7.91 26.99 -1.94
C VAL A 239 8.40 26.45 -3.29
N SER A 240 9.71 26.40 -3.58
CA SER A 240 10.17 25.74 -4.82
C SER A 240 10.37 24.22 -4.69
N MET A 241 10.33 23.68 -3.46
CA MET A 241 10.66 22.28 -3.22
C MET A 241 9.56 21.64 -2.39
N THR A 242 8.84 20.71 -2.99
CA THR A 242 7.90 19.87 -2.24
C THR A 242 8.64 19.17 -1.09
N LYS A 243 7.96 18.78 -0.02
CA LYS A 243 8.57 18.02 1.10
C LYS A 243 9.36 16.80 0.60
N PHE A 244 8.91 16.20 -0.50
CA PHE A 244 9.61 15.12 -1.20
C PHE A 244 10.94 15.56 -1.82
N ASP A 245 10.99 16.74 -2.43
CA ASP A 245 12.23 17.29 -2.98
C ASP A 245 13.23 17.69 -1.89
N GLN A 246 12.76 18.20 -0.75
CA GLN A 246 13.59 18.48 0.42
C GLN A 246 14.24 17.19 0.94
N LEU A 247 13.46 16.13 1.11
CA LEU A 247 13.95 14.80 1.51
C LEU A 247 14.90 14.19 0.47
N TYR A 248 14.60 14.36 -0.82
CA TYR A 248 15.45 13.90 -1.91
C TYR A 248 16.82 14.60 -1.90
N ASN A 249 16.84 15.91 -1.74
CA ASN A 249 18.09 16.67 -1.64
C ASN A 249 18.86 16.36 -0.35
N GLN A 250 18.16 16.12 0.75
CA GLN A 250 18.79 15.69 2.01
C GLN A 250 19.43 14.30 1.86
N ALA A 251 18.75 13.35 1.22
CA ALA A 251 19.29 12.03 0.91
C ALA A 251 20.51 12.12 -0.03
N LYS A 252 20.45 13.01 -1.03
CA LYS A 252 21.56 13.28 -1.95
C LYS A 252 22.78 13.86 -1.23
N LYS A 253 22.58 14.77 -0.26
CA LYS A 253 23.64 15.31 0.61
C LYS A 253 24.24 14.24 1.52
N ARG A 254 23.43 13.36 2.13
CA ARG A 254 23.93 12.24 2.93
C ARG A 254 24.81 11.31 2.10
N LYS A 255 24.38 10.93 0.90
CA LYS A 255 25.18 10.14 -0.05
C LYS A 255 26.50 10.80 -0.45
N ALA A 256 26.56 12.13 -0.52
CA ALA A 256 27.81 12.84 -0.83
C ALA A 256 28.78 12.83 0.37
N ASN A 257 28.26 12.97 1.59
CA ASN A 257 29.06 12.94 2.82
C ASN A 257 29.57 11.53 3.16
N ASP A 258 28.77 10.49 2.93
CA ASP A 258 29.22 9.11 3.14
C ASP A 258 30.38 8.77 2.20
N LYS A 259 30.34 9.28 0.95
CA LYS A 259 31.44 9.10 -0.02
C LYS A 259 32.73 9.78 0.43
N SER A 260 32.67 10.98 1.01
CA SER A 260 33.86 11.68 1.50
C SER A 260 34.44 11.06 2.77
N GLN A 261 33.60 10.49 3.65
CA GLN A 261 34.09 9.72 4.81
C GLN A 261 34.76 8.40 4.39
N THR A 262 34.24 7.69 3.40
CA THR A 262 34.88 6.45 2.92
C THR A 262 36.26 6.67 2.30
N SER A 263 36.53 7.82 1.69
CA SER A 263 37.89 8.14 1.18
C SER A 263 38.89 8.44 2.29
N ILE A 264 38.47 9.03 3.42
CA ILE A 264 39.36 9.40 4.54
C ILE A 264 39.79 8.16 5.35
N ILE A 265 38.95 7.11 5.38
CA ILE A 265 39.24 5.88 6.12
C ILE A 265 40.21 4.94 5.35
N GLN A 266 40.29 5.04 4.02
CA GLN A 266 41.26 4.24 3.25
C GLN A 266 42.70 4.77 3.33
N GLU A 267 42.89 6.06 3.62
CA GLU A 267 44.22 6.69 3.62
C GLU A 267 44.95 6.57 4.97
N SER A 268 44.26 6.14 6.04
CA SER A 268 44.82 6.02 7.40
C SER A 268 45.24 4.59 7.80
N GLN A 269 45.16 3.60 6.90
CA GLN A 269 45.50 2.20 7.22
C GLN A 269 46.90 1.74 6.78
N THR A 270 47.82 2.65 6.46
CA THR A 270 49.24 2.32 6.30
C THR A 270 50.09 3.11 7.28
N GLN A 271 50.22 2.57 8.49
CA GLN A 271 51.37 2.65 9.40
C GLN A 271 50.87 2.58 10.84
N GLN A 272 51.03 1.43 11.49
CA GLN A 272 51.83 1.35 12.71
C GLN A 272 51.99 -0.09 13.21
N THR A 273 53.16 -0.27 13.80
CA THR A 273 53.89 -1.49 14.08
C THR A 273 53.53 -2.14 15.41
N ARG A 274 53.48 -3.48 15.39
CA ARG A 274 53.92 -4.44 16.41
C ARG A 274 54.07 -3.92 17.85
N ARG A 275 53.20 -4.38 18.76
CA ARG A 275 53.58 -4.68 20.16
C ARG A 275 52.90 -5.95 20.66
N SER A 276 53.67 -6.67 21.47
CA SER A 276 53.55 -8.04 21.92
C SER A 276 52.62 -8.23 23.13
N VAL A 277 52.21 -9.50 23.27
CA VAL A 277 51.36 -10.15 24.26
C VAL A 277 51.86 -10.02 25.71
N THR A 278 50.93 -9.87 26.67
CA THR A 278 50.94 -10.58 27.96
C THR A 278 49.52 -11.04 28.36
N PRO A 279 49.36 -12.13 29.14
CA PRO A 279 48.07 -12.77 29.41
C PRO A 279 47.51 -12.49 30.81
N ASN A 280 46.21 -12.78 30.97
CA ASN A 280 45.43 -13.05 32.20
C ASN A 280 45.04 -11.87 33.11
N LYS A 281 43.72 -11.57 33.18
CA LYS A 281 42.81 -11.87 34.31
C LYS A 281 41.51 -11.04 34.26
N SER A 282 40.40 -11.76 34.39
CA SER A 282 39.17 -11.42 35.13
C SER A 282 38.41 -10.11 34.86
N GLN A 283 37.10 -10.30 34.65
CA GLN A 283 35.99 -9.37 34.81
C GLN A 283 35.78 -8.33 33.71
N ASN A 284 34.97 -8.76 32.74
CA ASN A 284 33.84 -8.05 32.15
C ASN A 284 33.71 -6.55 32.50
N LYS A 285 34.58 -5.74 31.93
CA LYS A 285 34.36 -4.31 31.71
C LYS A 285 34.39 -4.12 30.20
N GLN A 286 33.25 -3.79 29.60
CA GLN A 286 33.17 -3.36 28.22
C GLN A 286 34.13 -2.18 28.03
N TYR A 287 35.27 -2.46 27.39
CA TYR A 287 36.27 -1.45 27.10
C TYR A 287 35.79 -0.69 25.86
N LEU A 288 35.00 0.37 26.08
CA LEU A 288 34.75 1.36 25.05
C LEU A 288 36.11 1.90 24.55
N PRO A 289 36.37 1.96 23.23
CA PRO A 289 37.59 2.53 22.66
C PRO A 289 37.92 3.90 23.25
N PHE A 290 39.20 4.23 23.35
CA PHE A 290 39.68 5.49 23.97
C PHE A 290 38.99 6.74 23.40
N LEU A 291 38.75 6.76 22.09
CA LEU A 291 38.07 7.87 21.41
C LEU A 291 36.64 8.06 21.93
N GLU A 292 35.91 6.97 22.13
CA GLU A 292 34.53 6.97 22.61
C GLU A 292 34.44 7.36 24.09
N ARG A 293 35.43 6.95 24.91
CA ARG A 293 35.58 7.45 26.29
C ARG A 293 35.87 8.95 26.34
N MET A 294 36.69 9.45 25.42
CA MET A 294 37.02 10.88 25.33
C MET A 294 35.80 11.70 24.90
N GLU A 295 35.01 11.20 23.94
CA GLU A 295 33.75 11.84 23.52
C GLU A 295 32.70 11.82 24.63
N MET A 296 32.57 10.70 25.37
CA MET A 296 31.70 10.65 26.54
C MET A 296 32.15 11.64 27.62
N GLN A 297 33.45 11.74 27.92
CA GLN A 297 33.95 12.73 28.88
C GLN A 297 33.70 14.16 28.42
N LYS A 298 33.82 14.44 27.11
CA LYS A 298 33.52 15.75 26.54
C LYS A 298 32.03 16.08 26.69
N LYS A 299 31.13 15.13 26.40
CA LYS A 299 29.68 15.31 26.61
C LYS A 299 29.34 15.53 28.09
N ILE A 300 29.88 14.72 28.99
CA ILE A 300 29.65 14.88 30.43
C ILE A 300 30.13 16.25 30.91
N LYS A 301 31.27 16.73 30.41
CA LYS A 301 31.80 18.05 30.77
C LYS A 301 30.94 19.19 30.21
N GLU A 302 30.44 19.05 28.97
CA GLU A 302 29.55 20.03 28.36
C GLU A 302 28.18 20.07 29.07
N GLU A 303 27.65 18.92 29.47
CA GLU A 303 26.39 18.80 30.20
C GLU A 303 26.51 19.38 31.63
N LYS A 304 27.63 19.13 32.32
CA LYS A 304 27.94 19.78 33.60
C LYS A 304 28.06 21.29 33.47
N LEU A 305 28.71 21.78 32.41
CA LEU A 305 28.82 23.21 32.16
C LEU A 305 27.45 23.83 31.87
N LYS A 306 26.57 23.14 31.13
CA LYS A 306 25.20 23.59 30.90
C LYS A 306 24.39 23.62 32.19
N GLN A 307 24.50 22.60 33.04
CA GLN A 307 23.86 22.59 34.35
C GLN A 307 24.37 23.72 35.24
N GLU A 308 25.67 24.00 35.25
CA GLU A 308 26.26 25.08 36.03
C GLU A 308 25.81 26.47 35.52
N VAL A 309 25.72 26.65 34.20
CA VAL A 309 25.16 27.88 33.60
C VAL A 309 23.67 28.02 33.92
N GLU A 310 22.90 26.94 33.83
CA GLU A 310 21.46 26.95 34.11
C GLU A 310 21.16 27.14 35.60
N GLU A 311 21.97 26.56 36.49
CA GLU A 311 21.93 26.84 37.93
C GLU A 311 22.33 28.28 38.22
N SER A 312 23.34 28.84 37.56
CA SER A 312 23.68 30.26 37.76
C SER A 312 22.57 31.21 37.33
N LEU A 313 21.80 30.84 36.29
CA LEU A 313 20.63 31.60 35.82
C LEU A 313 19.40 31.45 36.73
N MET A 314 19.42 30.51 37.68
CA MET A 314 18.33 30.26 38.63
C MET A 314 18.41 31.13 39.88
N TYR A 315 19.47 31.92 40.05
CA TYR A 315 19.62 32.88 41.15
C TYR A 315 19.64 34.30 40.60
N ASP A 316 18.97 35.22 41.28
CA ASP A 316 19.00 36.64 40.93
C ASP A 316 20.35 37.24 41.34
N ASP A 317 21.12 37.72 40.36
CA ASP A 317 22.49 38.29 40.51
C ASP A 317 22.60 39.36 41.61
N LYS A 318 21.51 40.07 41.94
CA LYS A 318 21.54 41.16 42.92
C LYS A 318 21.13 40.72 44.33
N SER A 319 20.25 39.73 44.46
CA SER A 319 19.70 39.31 45.75
C SER A 319 20.26 37.97 46.24
N GLY A 320 20.88 37.18 45.35
CA GLY A 320 21.30 35.80 45.62
C GLY A 320 20.15 34.85 45.93
N GLN A 321 18.89 35.30 45.81
CA GLN A 321 17.72 34.46 46.01
C GLN A 321 17.40 33.67 44.74
N LYS A 322 17.01 32.41 44.94
CA LYS A 322 16.57 31.55 43.85
C LYS A 322 15.29 32.13 43.24
N LEU A 323 15.25 32.30 41.93
CA LEU A 323 14.10 32.83 41.20
C LEU A 323 12.86 31.96 41.47
N PHE A 324 11.72 32.62 41.72
CA PHE A 324 10.46 31.97 42.05
C PHE A 324 10.02 31.03 40.93
N GLN A 325 10.00 29.73 41.20
CA GLN A 325 9.43 28.72 40.32
C GLN A 325 7.98 28.47 40.73
N PRO A 326 6.98 28.93 39.94
CA PRO A 326 5.59 28.68 40.29
C PRO A 326 5.34 27.17 40.34
N GLN A 327 4.76 26.70 41.46
CA GLN A 327 4.30 25.32 41.59
C GLN A 327 3.11 25.10 40.66
N VAL A 328 3.40 24.74 39.42
CA VAL A 328 2.37 24.26 38.50
C VAL A 328 2.16 22.78 38.83
N HIS A 329 0.97 22.45 39.33
CA HIS A 329 0.52 21.08 39.60
C HIS A 329 0.48 20.29 38.27
N SER A 330 1.65 19.86 37.81
CA SER A 330 1.81 18.97 36.68
C SER A 330 1.26 17.61 37.10
N ALA A 331 0.01 17.33 36.76
CA ALA A 331 -0.49 15.95 36.77
C ALA A 331 0.53 15.09 36.01
N ASN A 332 1.00 14.00 36.63
CA ASN A 332 1.98 13.04 36.11
C ASN A 332 1.55 12.46 34.75
N ARG A 333 1.65 13.24 33.66
CA ARG A 333 1.29 12.84 32.29
C ARG A 333 2.43 12.15 31.57
N SER A 334 3.65 12.23 32.08
CA SER A 334 4.83 11.57 31.52
C SER A 334 5.18 10.31 32.30
N ARG A 335 4.37 9.24 32.17
CA ARG A 335 4.69 7.94 32.79
C ARG A 335 5.90 7.21 32.16
N GLY A 336 6.57 7.79 31.15
CA GLY A 336 7.62 7.08 30.40
C GLY A 336 8.93 7.84 30.16
N GLY A 337 9.17 8.99 30.80
CA GLY A 337 10.41 9.76 30.57
C GLY A 337 10.60 10.28 29.13
N LEU A 338 9.57 10.17 28.27
CA LEU A 338 9.60 10.67 26.91
C LEU A 338 9.55 12.19 26.88
N SER A 339 10.25 12.78 25.92
CA SER A 339 10.16 14.22 25.66
C SER A 339 8.71 14.60 25.31
N ILE A 340 8.28 15.82 25.65
CA ILE A 340 6.89 16.27 25.38
C ILE A 340 6.53 16.14 23.89
N GLY A 341 7.52 16.31 23.00
CA GLY A 341 7.36 16.12 21.57
C GLY A 341 7.10 14.67 21.18
N GLU A 342 7.85 13.71 21.73
CA GLU A 342 7.61 12.28 21.50
C GLU A 342 6.29 11.82 22.08
N TYR A 343 5.92 12.29 23.28
CA TYR A 343 4.63 11.96 23.88
C TYR A 343 3.46 12.43 23.00
N LEU A 344 3.49 13.67 22.53
CA LEU A 344 2.48 14.21 21.63
C LEU A 344 2.49 13.50 20.28
N TYR A 345 3.66 13.12 19.77
CA TYR A 345 3.78 12.37 18.52
C TYR A 345 3.22 10.95 18.64
N GLN A 346 3.47 10.25 19.76
CA GLN A 346 2.89 8.94 20.06
C GLN A 346 1.38 9.02 20.23
N GLN A 347 0.89 10.05 20.92
CA GLN A 347 -0.53 10.29 21.09
C GLN A 347 -1.22 10.60 19.76
N GLN A 348 -0.58 11.38 18.87
CA GLN A 348 -1.11 11.64 17.54
C GLN A 348 -1.06 10.38 16.66
N LYS A 349 -0.02 9.56 16.82
CA LYS A 349 0.14 8.30 16.09
C LYS A 349 -0.91 7.26 16.52
N SER A 350 -1.19 7.12 17.81
CA SER A 350 -2.23 6.20 18.29
C SER A 350 -3.63 6.64 17.85
N VAL A 351 -3.92 7.95 17.89
CA VAL A 351 -5.19 8.50 17.38
C VAL A 351 -5.33 8.29 15.87
N ASN A 352 -4.24 8.41 15.10
CA ASN A 352 -4.28 8.16 13.66
C ASN A 352 -4.32 6.68 13.31
N GLU A 353 -3.61 5.78 14.00
CA GLU A 353 -3.65 4.34 13.70
C GLU A 353 -5.01 3.73 14.06
N GLU A 354 -5.61 4.09 15.20
CA GLU A 354 -6.96 3.62 15.56
C GLU A 354 -8.04 4.21 14.64
N SER A 355 -7.93 5.48 14.27
CA SER A 355 -8.88 6.09 13.33
C SER A 355 -8.70 5.59 11.91
N ILE A 356 -7.48 5.34 11.42
CA ILE A 356 -7.23 4.80 10.07
C ILE A 356 -7.72 3.36 9.97
N ILE A 357 -7.51 2.53 10.99
CA ILE A 357 -8.00 1.14 11.00
C ILE A 357 -9.55 1.12 11.03
N GLN A 358 -10.19 1.98 11.83
CA GLN A 358 -11.66 2.12 11.81
C GLN A 358 -12.18 2.71 10.50
N PHE A 359 -11.49 3.69 9.91
CA PHE A 359 -11.89 4.32 8.65
C PHE A 359 -11.71 3.37 7.46
N GLU A 360 -10.65 2.55 7.42
CA GLU A 360 -10.44 1.55 6.36
C GLU A 360 -11.44 0.39 6.46
N CYS A 361 -11.83 -0.04 7.67
CA CYS A 361 -12.87 -1.06 7.82
C CYS A 361 -14.28 -0.54 7.44
N ASP A 362 -14.54 0.74 7.69
CA ASP A 362 -15.81 1.38 7.34
C ASP A 362 -15.88 1.84 5.87
N ASP A 363 -14.78 2.27 5.24
CA ASP A 363 -14.77 2.73 3.84
C ASP A 363 -14.74 1.57 2.85
N LEU A 364 -14.13 0.42 3.19
CA LEU A 364 -14.18 -0.78 2.33
C LEU A 364 -15.55 -1.48 2.40
N SER A 365 -16.31 -1.32 3.48
CA SER A 365 -17.66 -1.87 3.63
C SER A 365 -18.77 -0.91 3.15
N LYS A 366 -18.50 0.40 3.07
CA LYS A 366 -19.41 1.43 2.54
C LYS A 366 -18.98 1.90 1.15
N SER A 367 -18.80 0.97 0.22
CA SER A 367 -19.18 1.28 -1.17
C SER A 367 -20.58 1.87 -1.09
N LEU A 368 -20.80 3.11 -1.56
CA LEU A 368 -22.07 3.84 -1.62
C LEU A 368 -23.17 3.03 -2.36
N GLN A 369 -23.59 1.92 -1.77
CA GLN A 369 -24.75 1.16 -2.19
C GLN A 369 -25.92 1.97 -1.68
N THR A 370 -26.56 2.69 -2.61
CA THR A 370 -27.84 3.34 -2.33
C THR A 370 -28.80 2.33 -1.72
N ASP A 371 -29.70 2.75 -0.82
CA ASP A 371 -30.72 1.88 -0.23
C ASP A 371 -31.49 1.09 -1.29
N ARG A 372 -31.68 1.70 -2.47
CA ARG A 372 -32.26 1.06 -3.64
C ARG A 372 -31.45 -0.14 -4.14
N SER A 373 -30.13 -0.04 -4.18
CA SER A 373 -29.25 -1.16 -4.55
C SER A 373 -29.37 -2.30 -3.54
N ASN A 374 -29.42 -1.99 -2.24
CA ASN A 374 -29.59 -2.99 -1.19
C ASN A 374 -30.94 -3.70 -1.29
N GLN A 375 -32.01 -2.94 -1.55
CA GLN A 375 -33.34 -3.51 -1.81
C GLN A 375 -33.35 -4.44 -3.02
N ILE A 376 -32.66 -4.09 -4.11
CA ILE A 376 -32.55 -4.95 -5.29
C ILE A 376 -31.81 -6.25 -4.95
N VAL A 377 -30.71 -6.17 -4.20
CA VAL A 377 -29.96 -7.37 -3.77
C VAL A 377 -30.83 -8.24 -2.86
N LEU A 378 -31.55 -7.65 -1.91
CA LEU A 378 -32.49 -8.38 -1.05
C LEU A 378 -33.60 -9.06 -1.86
N GLN A 379 -34.20 -8.37 -2.84
CA GLN A 379 -35.20 -8.96 -3.72
C GLN A 379 -34.65 -10.12 -4.56
N MET A 380 -33.41 -10.00 -5.06
CA MET A 380 -32.73 -11.07 -5.78
C MET A 380 -32.49 -12.29 -4.87
N ARG A 381 -32.09 -12.07 -3.62
CA ARG A 381 -31.90 -13.13 -2.62
C ARG A 381 -33.23 -13.81 -2.28
N LYS A 382 -34.29 -13.03 -1.99
CA LYS A 382 -35.63 -13.56 -1.72
C LYS A 382 -36.12 -14.43 -2.86
N LYS A 383 -36.05 -13.94 -4.10
CA LYS A 383 -36.46 -14.70 -5.29
C LYS A 383 -35.71 -16.02 -5.43
N LYS A 384 -34.41 -16.05 -5.12
CA LYS A 384 -33.63 -17.28 -5.17
C LYS A 384 -34.01 -18.26 -4.06
N LEU A 385 -34.29 -17.77 -2.86
CA LEU A 385 -34.79 -18.59 -1.75
C LEU A 385 -36.20 -19.13 -2.01
N GLU A 386 -37.06 -18.36 -2.68
CA GLU A 386 -38.38 -18.81 -3.17
C GLU A 386 -38.24 -19.92 -4.22
N GLU A 387 -37.24 -19.83 -5.12
CA GLU A 387 -36.93 -20.92 -6.06
C GLU A 387 -36.53 -22.20 -5.31
N TYR A 388 -35.68 -22.10 -4.29
CA TYR A 388 -35.31 -23.24 -3.46
C TYR A 388 -36.50 -23.79 -2.66
N PHE A 389 -37.35 -22.92 -2.13
CA PHE A 389 -38.59 -23.33 -1.46
C PHE A 389 -39.48 -24.18 -2.38
N LYS A 390 -39.69 -23.73 -3.62
CA LYS A 390 -40.51 -24.46 -4.60
C LYS A 390 -39.94 -25.81 -5.02
N ILE A 391 -38.61 -25.95 -5.01
CA ILE A 391 -37.96 -27.24 -5.30
C ILE A 391 -38.19 -28.21 -4.14
N MET A 392 -38.18 -27.69 -2.91
CA MET A 392 -38.35 -28.47 -1.69
C MET A 392 -39.83 -28.84 -1.41
N ASP A 393 -40.76 -27.96 -1.79
CA ASP A 393 -42.22 -28.10 -1.68
C ASP A 393 -42.76 -28.98 -2.81
N SER A 394 -42.51 -30.29 -2.72
CA SER A 394 -42.84 -31.25 -3.78
C SER A 394 -44.34 -31.41 -4.01
N ASP A 395 -45.16 -31.21 -2.98
CA ASP A 395 -46.61 -31.27 -2.98
C ASP A 395 -47.28 -29.93 -3.35
N ASN A 396 -46.52 -28.84 -3.41
CA ASN A 396 -46.98 -27.48 -3.76
C ASN A 396 -48.12 -27.01 -2.84
N ASP A 397 -48.12 -27.41 -1.57
CA ASP A 397 -49.12 -26.98 -0.58
C ASP A 397 -48.75 -25.62 0.04
N GLY A 398 -47.54 -25.12 -0.24
CA GLY A 398 -47.00 -23.88 0.29
C GLY A 398 -46.38 -24.01 1.68
N LEU A 399 -46.18 -25.22 2.18
CA LEU A 399 -45.65 -25.54 3.50
C LEU A 399 -44.56 -26.63 3.40
N ILE A 400 -43.36 -26.34 3.90
CA ILE A 400 -42.31 -27.36 4.01
C ILE A 400 -42.28 -27.91 5.44
N SER A 401 -42.20 -29.24 5.55
CA SER A 401 -41.96 -29.97 6.81
C SER A 401 -40.72 -30.82 6.67
N ALA A 402 -40.11 -31.23 7.80
CA ALA A 402 -38.94 -32.11 7.76
C ALA A 402 -39.23 -33.48 7.14
N GLN A 403 -40.49 -33.92 7.17
CA GLN A 403 -40.92 -35.22 6.69
C GLN A 403 -41.22 -35.23 5.19
N ASN A 404 -41.65 -34.09 4.63
CA ASN A 404 -42.09 -33.97 3.23
C ASN A 404 -41.14 -33.14 2.36
N ILE A 405 -39.89 -32.93 2.78
CA ILE A 405 -38.94 -32.09 2.06
C ILE A 405 -38.20 -32.86 0.96
N TYR A 406 -38.22 -32.35 -0.27
CA TYR A 406 -37.45 -32.93 -1.39
C TYR A 406 -36.09 -32.23 -1.54
N LEU A 407 -35.01 -32.95 -1.22
CA LEU A 407 -33.64 -32.38 -1.18
C LEU A 407 -32.78 -32.73 -2.39
N GLU A 408 -33.18 -33.70 -3.22
CA GLU A 408 -32.31 -34.25 -4.28
C GLU A 408 -32.03 -33.24 -5.41
N GLU A 409 -32.97 -32.36 -5.70
CA GLU A 409 -32.84 -31.33 -6.75
C GLU A 409 -32.16 -30.04 -6.27
N LEU A 410 -31.89 -29.92 -4.96
CA LEU A 410 -31.24 -28.74 -4.41
C LEU A 410 -29.74 -28.75 -4.72
N PRO A 411 -29.14 -27.64 -5.18
CA PRO A 411 -27.68 -27.56 -5.32
C PRO A 411 -26.98 -27.92 -4.01
N THR A 412 -25.91 -28.72 -4.07
CA THR A 412 -25.17 -29.16 -2.89
C THR A 412 -24.64 -27.99 -2.07
N GLU A 413 -24.26 -26.90 -2.74
CA GLU A 413 -23.83 -25.68 -2.07
C GLU A 413 -24.98 -25.01 -1.31
N ALA A 414 -26.21 -25.04 -1.84
CA ALA A 414 -27.37 -24.51 -1.14
C ALA A 414 -27.73 -25.40 0.06
N LEU A 415 -27.61 -26.72 -0.08
CA LEU A 415 -27.91 -27.66 0.99
C LEU A 415 -26.95 -27.50 2.18
N GLU A 416 -25.65 -27.41 1.91
CA GLU A 416 -24.62 -27.18 2.94
C GLU A 416 -24.86 -25.89 3.73
N LEU A 417 -25.20 -24.81 3.01
CA LEU A 417 -25.39 -23.49 3.62
C LEU A 417 -26.74 -23.32 4.33
N LEU A 418 -27.78 -24.01 3.86
CA LEU A 418 -29.14 -23.96 4.43
C LEU A 418 -29.41 -25.09 5.44
N GLN A 419 -28.47 -26.03 5.62
CA GLN A 419 -28.53 -27.11 6.59
C GLN A 419 -28.99 -26.66 7.99
N PRO A 420 -28.55 -25.51 8.56
CA PRO A 420 -28.99 -25.12 9.89
C PRO A 420 -30.50 -24.86 9.99
N VAL A 421 -31.15 -24.37 8.91
CA VAL A 421 -32.61 -24.19 8.89
C VAL A 421 -33.31 -25.54 8.81
N ILE A 422 -32.77 -26.44 7.98
CA ILE A 422 -33.34 -27.78 7.76
C ILE A 422 -33.27 -28.61 9.05
N LEU A 423 -32.14 -28.55 9.77
CA LEU A 423 -32.01 -29.22 11.08
C LEU A 423 -32.96 -28.61 12.13
N GLN A 424 -33.26 -27.31 12.05
CA GLN A 424 -34.25 -26.69 12.92
C GLN A 424 -35.67 -27.13 12.59
N LEU A 425 -35.99 -27.33 11.31
CA LEU A 425 -37.26 -27.89 10.87
C LEU A 425 -37.46 -29.29 11.47
N GLU A 426 -36.45 -30.15 11.36
CA GLU A 426 -36.48 -31.52 11.88
C GLU A 426 -36.56 -31.56 13.40
N LYS A 427 -35.75 -30.76 14.08
CA LYS A 427 -35.70 -30.75 15.55
C LYS A 427 -36.99 -30.25 16.19
N LEU A 428 -37.66 -29.28 15.57
CA LEU A 428 -38.86 -28.64 16.13
C LEU A 428 -40.17 -29.22 15.58
N ASP A 429 -40.09 -30.07 14.55
CA ASP A 429 -41.25 -30.63 13.83
C ASP A 429 -42.29 -29.56 13.45
N ILE A 430 -41.79 -28.44 12.93
CA ILE A 430 -42.60 -27.29 12.51
C ILE A 430 -42.77 -27.24 11.00
N TYR A 431 -43.89 -26.67 10.56
CA TYR A 431 -44.14 -26.33 9.17
C TYR A 431 -43.71 -24.90 8.90
N LEU A 432 -43.00 -24.65 7.81
CA LEU A 432 -42.63 -23.30 7.37
C LEU A 432 -43.33 -22.96 6.07
N ASN A 433 -44.01 -21.81 6.07
CA ASN A 433 -44.46 -21.20 4.84
C ASN A 433 -43.31 -20.45 4.14
N ILE A 434 -43.53 -20.00 2.91
CA ILE A 434 -42.52 -19.31 2.10
C ILE A 434 -41.93 -18.06 2.77
N ASP A 435 -42.77 -17.29 3.48
CA ASP A 435 -42.35 -16.05 4.15
C ASP A 435 -41.45 -16.33 5.36
N THR A 436 -41.84 -17.29 6.20
CA THR A 436 -41.09 -17.68 7.40
C THR A 436 -39.79 -18.40 7.04
N TRP A 437 -39.81 -19.26 6.01
CA TRP A 437 -38.61 -19.83 5.42
C TRP A 437 -37.64 -18.74 4.96
N THR A 438 -38.12 -17.81 4.14
CA THR A 438 -37.29 -16.73 3.58
C THR A 438 -36.70 -15.85 4.68
N ALA A 439 -37.47 -15.51 5.71
CA ALA A 439 -36.98 -14.74 6.85
C ALA A 439 -35.86 -15.48 7.60
N LYS A 440 -36.08 -16.75 7.97
CA LYS A 440 -35.07 -17.55 8.69
C LYS A 440 -33.78 -17.75 7.88
N CYS A 441 -33.90 -17.99 6.57
CA CYS A 441 -32.73 -18.09 5.71
C CYS A 441 -31.96 -16.77 5.63
N LEU A 442 -32.66 -15.63 5.54
CA LEU A 442 -32.01 -14.32 5.49
C LEU A 442 -31.22 -14.01 6.77
N ASP A 443 -31.75 -14.37 7.95
CA ASP A 443 -31.05 -14.18 9.23
C ASP A 443 -29.75 -14.97 9.31
N ILE A 444 -29.73 -16.18 8.74
CA ILE A 444 -28.49 -16.98 8.64
C ILE A 444 -27.55 -16.34 7.63
N ILE A 445 -28.06 -16.04 6.43
CA ILE A 445 -27.28 -15.42 5.36
C ILE A 445 -26.61 -14.15 5.84
N GLU A 446 -27.27 -13.31 6.65
CA GLU A 446 -26.68 -12.09 7.17
C GLU A 446 -25.36 -12.34 7.94
N LYS A 447 -25.33 -13.42 8.73
CA LYS A 447 -24.18 -13.87 9.52
C LYS A 447 -23.10 -14.59 8.71
N MET A 448 -23.39 -14.98 7.47
CA MET A 448 -22.43 -15.72 6.64
C MET A 448 -21.33 -14.83 6.06
N SER A 449 -20.22 -15.47 5.71
CA SER A 449 -19.13 -14.82 4.97
C SER A 449 -19.61 -14.32 3.59
N VAL A 450 -18.92 -13.32 3.04
CA VAL A 450 -19.18 -12.82 1.67
C VAL A 450 -18.97 -13.92 0.64
N PHE A 451 -18.03 -14.84 0.89
CA PHE A 451 -17.75 -15.98 0.02
C PHE A 451 -18.95 -16.92 -0.08
N ASP A 452 -19.56 -17.28 1.06
CA ASP A 452 -20.72 -18.18 1.08
C ASP A 452 -21.98 -17.53 0.50
N LYS A 453 -22.19 -16.24 0.80
CA LYS A 453 -23.22 -15.42 0.14
C LYS A 453 -23.07 -15.49 -1.38
N ASN A 454 -21.84 -15.37 -1.86
CA ASN A 454 -21.54 -15.44 -3.28
C ASN A 454 -21.77 -16.84 -3.85
N ARG A 455 -21.39 -17.89 -3.12
CA ARG A 455 -21.62 -19.30 -3.53
C ARG A 455 -23.11 -19.63 -3.64
N LEU A 456 -23.95 -19.07 -2.75
CA LEU A 456 -25.40 -19.30 -2.74
C LEU A 456 -26.16 -18.55 -3.84
N PHE A 457 -25.73 -17.33 -4.19
CA PHE A 457 -26.48 -16.41 -5.05
C PHE A 457 -25.84 -16.12 -6.41
N LEU A 458 -24.54 -16.34 -6.61
CA LEU A 458 -23.99 -16.22 -7.95
C LEU A 458 -24.54 -17.34 -8.82
N LYS A 459 -25.01 -16.96 -10.01
CA LYS A 459 -25.26 -17.92 -11.06
C LYS A 459 -23.95 -18.66 -11.29
N GLN A 460 -23.97 -19.97 -11.02
CA GLN A 460 -22.99 -20.92 -11.55
C GLN A 460 -22.67 -20.45 -12.97
N PRO A 461 -21.39 -20.12 -13.27
CA PRO A 461 -21.02 -19.61 -14.58
C PRO A 461 -21.62 -20.58 -15.58
N LYS A 462 -22.54 -20.12 -16.43
CA LYS A 462 -23.25 -20.98 -17.39
C LYS A 462 -22.19 -21.85 -18.01
N GLN A 463 -22.18 -23.14 -17.69
CA GLN A 463 -21.19 -24.06 -18.21
C GLN A 463 -21.18 -23.79 -19.70
N GLN A 464 -20.02 -23.32 -20.20
CA GLN A 464 -19.89 -22.96 -21.59
C GLN A 464 -20.37 -24.19 -22.35
N LYS A 465 -21.49 -24.09 -23.06
CA LYS A 465 -22.09 -25.22 -23.78
C LYS A 465 -20.98 -25.87 -24.57
N THR A 466 -20.52 -27.01 -24.06
CA THR A 466 -19.47 -27.81 -24.66
C THR A 466 -20.05 -28.37 -25.94
N GLN A 467 -19.23 -28.27 -26.99
CA GLN A 467 -19.48 -28.65 -28.38
C GLN A 467 -20.39 -27.70 -29.17
N PRO A 468 -19.84 -26.92 -30.13
CA PRO A 468 -20.63 -26.32 -31.18
C PRO A 468 -21.19 -27.46 -32.05
N ASP A 469 -22.49 -27.71 -31.96
CA ASP A 469 -23.20 -28.46 -33.00
C ASP A 469 -22.89 -27.82 -34.36
N GLN A 470 -22.21 -28.56 -35.23
CA GLN A 470 -21.76 -28.12 -36.57
C GLN A 470 -22.93 -27.76 -37.51
N SER A 471 -24.17 -27.86 -37.07
CA SER A 471 -25.40 -27.52 -37.80
C SER A 471 -26.08 -26.23 -37.33
N SER A 472 -25.49 -25.50 -36.38
CA SER A 472 -26.05 -24.23 -35.91
C SER A 472 -25.88 -23.10 -36.95
N THR A 473 -26.83 -22.98 -37.88
CA THR A 473 -27.09 -21.76 -38.67
C THR A 473 -27.69 -20.66 -37.80
N PHE A 474 -27.08 -20.40 -36.64
CA PHE A 474 -27.48 -19.29 -35.78
C PHE A 474 -27.12 -17.97 -36.46
N ARG A 475 -28.11 -17.38 -37.14
CA ARG A 475 -28.08 -15.98 -37.54
C ARG A 475 -28.68 -15.21 -36.37
N PRO A 476 -27.87 -14.48 -35.57
CA PRO A 476 -28.41 -13.68 -34.48
C PRO A 476 -29.43 -12.70 -35.05
N GLN A 477 -30.72 -12.93 -34.77
CA GLN A 477 -31.77 -11.98 -35.10
C GLN A 477 -31.67 -10.84 -34.09
N LEU A 478 -31.17 -9.70 -34.55
CA LEU A 478 -31.20 -8.47 -33.77
C LEU A 478 -32.67 -8.09 -33.55
N ASN A 479 -33.06 -7.93 -32.28
CA ASN A 479 -34.33 -7.30 -31.92
C ASN A 479 -34.42 -5.93 -32.62
N GLN A 480 -35.61 -5.53 -33.09
CA GLN A 480 -35.86 -4.25 -33.77
C GLN A 480 -35.22 -3.05 -33.05
N LYS A 481 -35.26 -3.05 -31.70
CA LYS A 481 -34.60 -2.01 -30.89
C LYS A 481 -33.08 -1.98 -31.09
N SER A 482 -32.46 -3.14 -31.11
CA SER A 482 -31.02 -3.30 -31.37
C SER A 482 -30.67 -2.94 -32.82
N GLU A 483 -31.57 -3.23 -33.77
CA GLU A 483 -31.39 -2.84 -35.17
C GLU A 483 -31.44 -1.32 -35.35
N ILE A 484 -32.35 -0.62 -34.66
CA ILE A 484 -32.42 0.85 -34.63
C ILE A 484 -31.13 1.42 -34.02
N ILE A 485 -30.66 0.86 -32.89
CA ILE A 485 -29.40 1.30 -32.25
C ILE A 485 -28.20 1.04 -33.16
N ALA A 486 -28.17 -0.11 -33.85
CA ALA A 486 -27.10 -0.44 -34.79
C ALA A 486 -27.11 0.51 -36.00
N LYS A 487 -28.28 0.80 -36.58
CA LYS A 487 -28.43 1.78 -37.67
C LYS A 487 -28.02 3.19 -37.22
N GLN A 488 -28.41 3.62 -36.02
CA GLN A 488 -27.97 4.89 -35.42
C GLN A 488 -26.47 4.94 -35.12
N ARG A 489 -25.81 3.80 -34.86
CA ARG A 489 -24.35 3.74 -34.68
C ARG A 489 -23.61 3.70 -36.01
N GLN A 490 -24.20 3.11 -37.06
CA GLN A 490 -23.61 3.03 -38.39
C GLN A 490 -23.60 4.37 -39.14
N THR A 491 -24.44 5.34 -38.77
CA THR A 491 -24.42 6.70 -39.36
C THR A 491 -23.21 7.53 -38.92
N PHE A 492 -22.51 7.15 -37.85
CA PHE A 492 -21.33 7.86 -37.35
C PHE A 492 -20.04 7.11 -37.74
N LYS A 493 -19.74 7.05 -39.04
CA LYS A 493 -18.45 6.51 -39.52
C LYS A 493 -17.36 7.56 -39.40
N GLY A 494 -16.62 7.51 -38.30
CA GLY A 494 -15.35 8.24 -38.16
C GLY A 494 -15.05 8.69 -36.72
N PRO A 495 -13.77 8.77 -36.34
CA PRO A 495 -13.35 9.25 -35.01
C PRO A 495 -13.89 10.65 -34.69
N ALA A 496 -13.98 11.53 -35.69
CA ALA A 496 -14.49 12.89 -35.56
C ALA A 496 -15.99 12.94 -35.19
N ALA A 497 -16.79 12.02 -35.74
CA ALA A 497 -18.22 11.95 -35.52
C ALA A 497 -18.53 11.47 -34.08
N LEU A 498 -17.68 10.56 -33.56
CA LEU A 498 -17.76 10.06 -32.19
C LEU A 498 -17.38 11.14 -31.17
N TYR A 499 -16.36 11.96 -31.49
CA TYR A 499 -15.98 13.13 -30.68
C TYR A 499 -17.10 14.18 -30.61
N GLN A 500 -17.72 14.52 -31.75
CA GLN A 500 -18.85 15.45 -31.77
C GLN A 500 -20.05 14.95 -30.95
N LYS A 501 -20.32 13.64 -30.98
CA LYS A 501 -21.36 13.04 -30.15
C LYS A 501 -21.05 13.15 -28.66
N ALA A 502 -19.82 12.80 -28.26
CA ALA A 502 -19.38 12.95 -26.87
C ALA A 502 -19.45 14.40 -26.40
N MET A 503 -19.10 15.36 -27.26
CA MET A 503 -19.20 16.78 -26.94
C MET A 503 -20.66 17.22 -26.75
N LYS A 504 -21.58 16.79 -27.61
CA LYS A 504 -23.02 17.06 -27.45
C LYS A 504 -23.58 16.43 -26.17
N GLU A 505 -23.19 15.20 -25.84
CA GLU A 505 -23.60 14.54 -24.60
C GLU A 505 -23.08 15.28 -23.36
N ASN A 506 -21.84 15.78 -23.39
CA ASN A 506 -21.30 16.62 -22.31
C ASN A 506 -22.06 17.94 -22.17
N ILE A 507 -22.37 18.64 -23.26
CA ILE A 507 -23.15 19.89 -23.23
C ILE A 507 -24.53 19.65 -22.61
N VAL A 508 -25.22 18.57 -22.99
CA VAL A 508 -26.53 18.22 -22.41
C VAL A 508 -26.41 17.88 -20.91
N LYS A 509 -25.33 17.19 -20.51
CA LYS A 509 -25.07 16.87 -19.11
C LYS A 509 -24.83 18.13 -18.28
N GLU A 510 -24.01 19.06 -18.77
CA GLU A 510 -23.75 20.35 -18.12
C GLU A 510 -25.02 21.19 -17.98
N GLN A 511 -25.86 21.24 -19.02
CA GLN A 511 -27.16 21.92 -18.95
C GLN A 511 -28.09 21.32 -17.89
N LYS A 512 -28.14 19.99 -17.78
CA LYS A 512 -28.92 19.32 -16.72
C LYS A 512 -28.39 19.63 -15.33
N ILE A 513 -27.07 19.62 -15.13
CA ILE A 513 -26.46 19.97 -13.85
C ILE A 513 -26.80 21.41 -13.47
N LYS A 514 -26.72 22.34 -14.43
CA LYS A 514 -27.08 23.74 -14.22
C LYS A 514 -28.55 23.91 -13.81
N GLN A 515 -29.47 23.20 -14.49
CA GLN A 515 -30.89 23.22 -14.14
C GLN A 515 -31.16 22.65 -12.74
N ILE A 516 -30.48 21.56 -12.36
CA ILE A 516 -30.63 20.97 -11.02
C ILE A 516 -30.12 21.96 -9.95
N LYS A 517 -28.98 22.61 -10.20
CA LYS A 517 -28.42 23.62 -9.29
C LYS A 517 -29.35 24.81 -9.12
N GLU A 518 -29.89 25.35 -10.21
CA GLU A 518 -30.86 26.45 -10.16
C GLU A 518 -32.15 26.05 -9.42
N GLN A 519 -32.64 24.82 -9.61
CA GLN A 519 -33.78 24.31 -8.85
C GLN A 519 -33.48 24.16 -7.34
N GLN A 520 -32.25 23.77 -6.98
CA GLN A 520 -31.82 23.71 -5.58
C GLN A 520 -31.72 25.10 -4.97
N GLU A 521 -31.07 26.05 -5.65
CA GLU A 521 -30.99 27.45 -5.22
C GLU A 521 -32.38 28.08 -5.04
N GLN A 522 -33.33 27.80 -5.95
CA GLN A 522 -34.72 28.24 -5.79
C GLN A 522 -35.43 27.60 -4.60
N LYS A 523 -35.14 26.34 -4.27
CA LYS A 523 -35.70 25.67 -3.08
C LYS A 523 -35.10 26.24 -1.80
N GLU A 524 -33.79 26.47 -1.77
CA GLU A 524 -33.08 27.09 -0.65
C GLU A 524 -33.56 28.52 -0.41
N ALA A 525 -33.72 29.33 -1.47
CA ALA A 525 -34.25 30.69 -1.38
C ALA A 525 -35.68 30.72 -0.82
N LYS A 526 -36.53 29.74 -1.19
CA LYS A 526 -37.89 29.59 -0.63
C LYS A 526 -37.89 29.11 0.82
N GLN A 527 -36.89 28.31 1.22
CA GLN A 527 -36.74 27.81 2.59
C GLN A 527 -36.00 28.80 3.51
N CYS A 528 -35.36 29.83 2.95
CA CYS A 528 -34.70 30.86 3.72
C CYS A 528 -35.75 31.69 4.49
N THR A 529 -35.93 31.36 5.77
CA THR A 529 -36.80 32.08 6.71
C THR A 529 -36.16 33.37 7.23
N PHE A 530 -34.93 33.67 6.81
CA PHE A 530 -34.23 34.89 7.17
C PHE A 530 -34.82 36.08 6.41
N GLN A 531 -35.73 36.80 7.07
CA GLN A 531 -36.21 38.10 6.63
C GLN A 531 -35.41 39.18 7.38
N PRO A 532 -34.31 39.72 6.80
CA PRO A 532 -33.58 40.78 7.46
C PRO A 532 -34.52 41.98 7.60
N LYS A 533 -34.80 42.37 8.85
CA LYS A 533 -35.50 43.63 9.16
C LYS A 533 -34.55 44.79 8.85
N ILE A 534 -34.43 45.13 7.58
CA ILE A 534 -33.67 46.31 7.15
C ILE A 534 -34.51 47.52 7.58
N LYS A 535 -34.10 48.17 8.67
CA LYS A 535 -34.61 49.48 9.01
C LYS A 535 -34.18 50.43 7.89
N LEU A 536 -35.11 50.74 6.98
CA LEU A 536 -34.94 51.81 6.00
C LEU A 536 -34.77 53.11 6.77
N PHE A 537 -33.53 53.49 7.05
CA PHE A 537 -33.22 54.83 7.53
C PHE A 537 -33.46 55.77 6.36
N ASN A 538 -34.66 56.36 6.33
CA ASN A 538 -34.94 57.56 5.55
C ASN A 538 -33.99 58.65 6.07
N ARG A 539 -32.80 58.75 5.49
CA ARG A 539 -31.94 59.92 5.68
C ARG A 539 -32.64 61.08 4.96
N SER A 540 -33.43 61.83 5.71
CA SER A 540 -33.85 63.17 5.33
C SER A 540 -32.58 63.96 5.03
N THR A 541 -32.37 64.27 3.76
CA THR A 541 -31.34 65.18 3.29
C THR A 541 -31.67 66.58 3.80
N THR A 542 -31.20 66.93 4.99
CA THR A 542 -31.08 68.34 5.39
C THR A 542 -29.95 68.93 4.56
N SER A 543 -30.37 69.58 3.48
CA SER A 543 -29.59 70.52 2.69
C SER A 543 -29.17 71.69 3.58
N THR A 544 -28.05 71.56 4.27
CA THR A 544 -27.37 72.69 4.90
C THR A 544 -26.59 73.44 3.82
N GLY A 545 -27.21 74.52 3.33
CA GLY A 545 -26.53 75.51 2.50
C GLY A 545 -25.46 76.20 3.32
N PHE A 546 -24.22 76.15 2.83
CA PHE A 546 -23.16 77.06 3.25
C PHE A 546 -23.14 78.24 2.28
N TYR A 547 -23.41 79.42 2.84
CA TYR A 547 -23.06 80.72 2.26
C TYR A 547 -21.61 81.05 2.59
#